data_AF-A0A971U4H4-F1
#
_entry.id   AF-A0A971U4H4-F1
#
_cell.length_a   1.000
_cell.length_b   1.000
_cell.length_c   1.000
_cell.angle_alpha   90.00
_cell.angle_beta   90.00
_cell.angle_gamma   90.00
#
_symmetry.space_group_name_H-M   'P 1'
#
loop_
_entity.id
_entity.type
_entity.pdbx_description
1 polymer ?
#
loop_
_entity_poly.entity_id
_entity_poly.type
_entity_poly.pdbx_seq_one_letter_code
_entity_poly.pdbx_strand_id
1 'polypeptide(L)'
;MTRFEGFVAGKTRLTPLPEQFFGQLLPLIDDLDELKLTLYMFWFVRRMRGYPRYMTLAELEAETVLLAALNEGSANVTQARERLYRAVNRAVSRGSLLRLQVGADTPETTYLLLNAPEGRRALREVEQGELELETRGRPLPESQLEAERPNIYRLYEQNIGLLQPLIVDQLRQAEQDFPPEWIEQAFRIAAERNVRHWRYIEAILERWAREGRSERQDGSPS
;
A
#
# COMPACT_ATOMS: atom_id res chain seq x y z
N MET A 1 6.87 7.46 -24.00
CA MET A 1 5.67 6.98 -23.28
C MET A 1 5.93 5.56 -22.84
N THR A 2 5.86 5.27 -21.54
CA THR A 2 5.91 3.90 -21.03
C THR A 2 4.57 3.22 -21.36
N ARG A 3 4.61 2.02 -21.94
CA ARG A 3 3.41 1.29 -22.34
C ARG A 3 2.85 0.54 -21.13
N PHE A 4 1.55 0.65 -20.90
CA PHE A 4 0.82 -0.24 -19.99
C PHE A 4 0.55 -1.56 -20.71
N GLU A 5 1.09 -2.67 -20.20
CA GLU A 5 1.03 -3.99 -20.85
C GLU A 5 -0.34 -4.69 -20.71
N GLY A 6 -1.27 -4.09 -19.98
CA GLY A 6 -2.61 -4.62 -19.73
C GLY A 6 -2.79 -5.15 -18.30
N PHE A 7 -4.02 -5.54 -17.97
CA PHE A 7 -4.34 -6.16 -16.68
C PHE A 7 -4.07 -7.66 -16.75
N VAL A 8 -3.52 -8.23 -15.68
CA VAL A 8 -3.25 -9.68 -15.60
C VAL A 8 -4.53 -10.50 -15.56
N ALA A 9 -4.48 -11.70 -16.14
CA ALA A 9 -5.56 -12.68 -16.04
C ALA A 9 -5.51 -13.40 -14.69
N GLY A 10 -6.66 -13.60 -14.02
CA GLY A 10 -6.76 -14.37 -12.79
C GLY A 10 -7.53 -13.66 -11.67
N LYS A 11 -7.27 -14.05 -10.41
CA LYS A 11 -7.91 -13.45 -9.23
C LYS A 11 -7.27 -12.10 -8.90
N THR A 12 -7.75 -11.03 -9.52
CA THR A 12 -7.34 -9.66 -9.20
C THR A 12 -8.21 -9.07 -8.09
N ARG A 13 -7.59 -8.37 -7.13
CA ARG A 13 -8.35 -7.61 -6.12
C ARG A 13 -9.02 -6.41 -6.77
N LEU A 14 -10.35 -6.39 -6.73
CA LEU A 14 -11.15 -5.27 -7.23
C LEU A 14 -11.40 -4.25 -6.12
N THR A 15 -11.33 -2.97 -6.48
CA THR A 15 -11.75 -1.87 -5.60
C THR A 15 -13.13 -1.42 -6.08
N PRO A 16 -14.22 -1.74 -5.35
CA PRO A 16 -15.56 -1.33 -5.76
C PRO A 16 -15.74 0.17 -5.54
N LEU A 17 -16.21 0.85 -6.58
CA LEU A 17 -16.64 2.24 -6.53
C LEU A 17 -18.18 2.29 -6.36
N PRO A 18 -18.72 3.18 -5.52
CA PRO A 18 -20.16 3.39 -5.43
C PRO A 18 -20.73 3.84 -6.79
N GLU A 19 -21.95 3.43 -7.14
CA GLU A 19 -22.58 3.88 -8.39
C GLU A 19 -22.76 5.41 -8.44
N GLN A 20 -22.95 6.06 -7.28
CA GLN A 20 -22.99 7.52 -7.18
C GLN A 20 -21.68 8.19 -7.61
N PHE A 21 -20.55 7.47 -7.58
CA PHE A 21 -19.31 7.99 -8.15
C PHE A 21 -19.52 8.31 -9.63
N PHE A 22 -20.06 7.37 -10.41
CA PHE A 22 -20.25 7.55 -11.85
C PHE A 22 -21.42 8.47 -12.18
N GLY A 23 -22.53 8.35 -11.45
CA GLY A 23 -23.75 9.10 -11.74
C GLY A 23 -23.77 10.54 -11.21
N GLN A 24 -23.01 10.86 -10.17
CA GLN A 24 -23.10 12.15 -9.48
C GLN A 24 -21.74 12.83 -9.32
N LEU A 25 -20.72 12.13 -8.82
CA LEU A 25 -19.45 12.77 -8.50
C LEU A 25 -18.57 12.99 -9.74
N LEU A 26 -18.41 11.97 -10.58
CA LEU A 26 -17.54 12.01 -11.76
C LEU A 26 -17.90 13.15 -12.73
N PRO A 27 -19.18 13.44 -13.05
CA PRO A 27 -19.54 14.58 -13.90
C PRO A 27 -19.18 15.94 -13.30
N LEU A 28 -19.05 16.03 -11.97
CA LEU A 28 -18.64 17.26 -11.30
C LEU A 28 -17.12 17.41 -11.31
N ILE A 29 -16.36 16.33 -11.48
CA ILE A 29 -14.90 16.35 -11.49
C ILE A 29 -14.37 16.85 -12.84
N ASP A 30 -13.75 18.02 -12.81
CA ASP A 30 -13.17 18.75 -13.96
C ASP A 30 -11.64 18.86 -13.91
N ASP A 31 -11.00 18.24 -12.92
CA ASP A 31 -9.55 18.25 -12.71
C ASP A 31 -9.00 16.83 -12.60
N LEU A 32 -7.92 16.55 -13.35
CA LEU A 32 -7.34 15.22 -13.42
C LEU A 32 -6.63 14.80 -12.13
N ASP A 33 -5.99 15.74 -11.44
CA ASP A 33 -5.26 15.45 -10.20
C ASP A 33 -6.26 15.17 -9.07
N GLU A 34 -7.37 15.89 -9.03
CA GLU A 34 -8.51 15.59 -8.15
C GLU A 34 -9.14 14.22 -8.43
N LEU A 35 -9.30 13.84 -9.70
CA LEU A 35 -9.81 12.51 -10.06
C LEU A 35 -8.86 11.41 -9.55
N LYS A 36 -7.56 11.56 -9.81
CA LYS A 36 -6.51 10.62 -9.34
C LYS A 36 -6.53 10.48 -7.82
N LEU A 37 -6.57 11.61 -7.10
CA LEU A 37 -6.65 11.62 -5.64
C LEU A 37 -7.93 10.93 -5.14
N THR A 38 -9.08 11.24 -5.74
CA THR A 38 -10.37 10.66 -5.33
C THR A 38 -10.38 9.14 -5.50
N LEU A 39 -9.90 8.64 -6.66
CA LEU A 39 -9.77 7.20 -6.92
C LEU A 39 -8.77 6.55 -5.96
N TYR A 40 -7.65 7.22 -5.68
CA TYR A 40 -6.67 6.76 -4.70
C TYR A 40 -7.30 6.62 -3.31
N MET A 41 -8.09 7.61 -2.85
CA MET A 41 -8.76 7.56 -1.55
C MET A 41 -9.76 6.40 -1.45
N PHE A 42 -10.52 6.11 -2.52
CA PHE A 42 -11.38 4.92 -2.58
C PHE A 42 -10.58 3.62 -2.46
N TRP A 43 -9.45 3.54 -3.14
CA TRP A 43 -8.54 2.39 -3.10
C TRP A 43 -7.88 2.20 -1.73
N PHE A 44 -7.47 3.29 -1.08
CA PHE A 44 -6.77 3.27 0.20
C PHE A 44 -7.70 2.89 1.36
N VAL A 45 -8.83 3.59 1.50
CA VAL A 45 -9.81 3.35 2.59
C VAL A 45 -10.35 1.91 2.58
N ARG A 46 -10.40 1.25 1.42
CA ARG A 46 -10.83 -0.16 1.33
C ARG A 46 -9.81 -1.16 1.89
N ARG A 47 -8.54 -0.78 1.95
CA ARG A 47 -7.47 -1.59 2.54
C ARG A 47 -7.27 -1.32 4.03
N MET A 48 -7.69 -0.14 4.49
CA MET A 48 -7.67 0.17 5.92
C MET A 48 -8.64 -0.71 6.70
N ARG A 49 -8.16 -1.28 7.80
CA ARG A 49 -8.98 -1.93 8.81
C ARG A 49 -9.28 -0.93 9.92
N GLY A 50 -10.40 -1.15 10.61
CA GLY A 50 -10.80 -0.32 11.74
C GLY A 50 -11.62 0.90 11.34
N TYR A 51 -11.91 1.71 12.36
CA TYR A 51 -12.72 2.91 12.29
C TYR A 51 -12.12 3.96 13.21
N PRO A 52 -12.05 5.24 12.81
CA PRO A 52 -12.43 5.76 11.49
C PRO A 52 -11.38 5.46 10.41
N ARG A 53 -11.77 5.59 9.13
CA ARG A 53 -10.86 5.41 7.99
C ARG A 53 -10.53 6.77 7.40
N TYR A 54 -9.26 7.14 7.50
CA TYR A 54 -8.75 8.46 7.11
C TYR A 54 -7.33 8.34 6.56
N MET A 55 -6.85 9.41 5.95
CA MET A 55 -5.43 9.63 5.70
C MET A 55 -5.06 11.02 6.16
N THR A 56 -3.89 11.19 6.76
CA THR A 56 -3.36 12.52 7.07
C THR A 56 -2.74 13.15 5.82
N LEU A 57 -2.68 14.47 5.79
CA LEU A 57 -2.00 15.19 4.71
C LEU A 57 -0.52 14.79 4.61
N ALA A 58 0.14 14.59 5.76
CA ALA A 58 1.53 14.13 5.83
C ALA A 58 1.72 12.71 5.24
N GLU A 59 0.74 11.81 5.41
CA GLU A 59 0.78 10.48 4.78
C GLU A 59 0.60 10.58 3.26
N LEU A 60 -0.31 11.41 2.77
CA LEU A 60 -0.46 11.65 1.32
C LEU A 60 0.81 12.25 0.71
N GLU A 61 1.51 13.14 1.41
CA GLU A 61 2.78 13.73 0.99
C GLU A 61 3.96 12.73 0.96
N ALA A 62 3.81 11.59 1.64
CA ALA A 62 4.77 10.50 1.64
C ALA A 62 4.35 9.36 0.69
N GLU A 63 3.16 9.43 0.11
CA GLU A 63 2.59 8.35 -0.69
C GLU A 63 3.13 8.34 -2.12
N THR A 64 4.06 7.42 -2.36
CA THR A 64 4.77 7.28 -3.63
C THR A 64 3.87 7.01 -4.83
N VAL A 65 2.80 6.23 -4.68
CA VAL A 65 1.92 5.86 -5.81
C VAL A 65 1.14 7.07 -6.29
N LEU A 66 0.56 7.78 -5.34
CA LEU A 66 -0.20 8.99 -5.62
C LEU A 66 0.72 10.08 -6.17
N LEU A 67 1.87 10.31 -5.53
CA LEU A 67 2.83 11.30 -6.02
C LEU A 67 3.32 10.96 -7.43
N ALA A 68 3.66 9.70 -7.72
CA ALA A 68 4.04 9.29 -9.07
C ALA A 68 2.91 9.56 -10.10
N ALA A 69 1.66 9.31 -9.72
CA ALA A 69 0.50 9.60 -10.57
C ALA A 69 0.29 11.10 -10.81
N LEU A 70 0.61 11.94 -9.82
CA LEU A 70 0.51 13.41 -9.90
C LEU A 70 1.72 14.07 -10.57
N ASN A 71 2.85 13.39 -10.63
CA ASN A 71 4.12 13.95 -11.09
C ASN A 71 4.26 13.99 -12.62
N GLU A 72 3.30 13.47 -13.39
CA GLU A 72 3.29 13.53 -14.88
C GLU A 72 4.61 13.16 -15.58
N GLY A 73 5.43 12.30 -14.95
CA GLY A 73 6.74 11.90 -15.48
C GLY A 73 7.87 12.93 -15.27
N SER A 74 7.62 14.01 -14.53
CA SER A 74 8.64 14.94 -14.03
C SER A 74 9.49 14.27 -12.94
N ALA A 75 10.73 14.72 -12.73
CA ALA A 75 11.55 14.31 -11.59
C ALA A 75 11.32 15.21 -10.35
N ASN A 76 10.43 16.20 -10.44
CA ASN A 76 10.27 17.25 -9.43
C ASN A 76 9.20 16.90 -8.39
N VAL A 77 9.65 16.32 -7.27
CA VAL A 77 8.80 15.97 -6.11
C VAL A 77 8.05 17.19 -5.54
N THR A 78 8.64 18.38 -5.57
CA THR A 78 8.00 19.61 -5.08
C THR A 78 6.75 19.95 -5.89
N GLN A 79 6.83 19.84 -7.22
CA GLN A 79 5.70 20.09 -8.11
C GLN A 79 4.56 19.07 -7.89
N ALA A 80 4.90 17.79 -7.67
CA ALA A 80 3.91 16.76 -7.35
C ALA A 80 3.17 17.06 -6.04
N ARG A 81 3.87 17.58 -5.02
CA ARG A 81 3.26 18.01 -3.76
C ARG A 81 2.34 19.21 -3.92
N GLU A 82 2.74 20.22 -4.70
CA GLU A 82 1.86 21.37 -5.01
C GLU A 82 0.58 20.95 -5.73
N ARG A 83 0.67 19.97 -6.62
CA ARG A 83 -0.48 19.35 -7.29
C ARG A 83 -1.35 18.58 -6.32
N LEU A 84 -0.75 17.81 -5.42
CA LEU A 84 -1.47 17.11 -4.35
C LEU A 84 -2.28 18.10 -3.50
N TYR A 85 -1.68 19.19 -3.02
CA TYR A 85 -2.41 20.19 -2.23
C TYR A 85 -3.58 20.80 -3.00
N ARG A 86 -3.38 21.11 -4.29
CA ARG A 86 -4.45 21.59 -5.16
C ARG A 86 -5.58 20.57 -5.30
N ALA A 87 -5.25 19.31 -5.58
CA ALA A 87 -6.22 18.21 -5.68
C ALA A 87 -7.01 18.01 -4.38
N VAL A 88 -6.33 18.05 -3.22
CA VAL A 88 -6.96 17.95 -1.90
C VAL A 88 -7.94 19.11 -1.68
N ASN A 89 -7.53 20.34 -1.97
CA ASN A 89 -8.41 21.51 -1.82
C ASN A 89 -9.65 21.39 -2.71
N ARG A 90 -9.50 20.99 -3.97
CA ARG A 90 -10.64 20.81 -4.88
C ARG A 90 -11.58 19.69 -4.42
N ALA A 91 -11.04 18.53 -4.03
CA ALA A 91 -11.82 17.42 -3.54
C ALA A 91 -12.62 17.76 -2.26
N VAL A 92 -12.04 18.56 -1.37
CA VAL A 92 -12.72 19.09 -0.18
C VAL A 92 -13.80 20.09 -0.57
N SER A 93 -13.49 21.06 -1.43
CA SER A 93 -14.47 22.06 -1.92
C SER A 93 -15.64 21.41 -2.67
N ARG A 94 -15.38 20.33 -3.41
CA ARG A 94 -16.41 19.54 -4.10
C ARG A 94 -17.23 18.67 -3.15
N GLY A 95 -16.73 18.44 -1.94
CA GLY A 95 -17.37 17.60 -0.94
C GLY A 95 -17.21 16.11 -1.20
N SER A 96 -16.24 15.67 -2.01
CA SER A 96 -15.88 14.25 -2.11
C SER A 96 -15.03 13.80 -0.93
N LEU A 97 -14.24 14.73 -0.37
CA LEU A 97 -13.47 14.55 0.86
C LEU A 97 -13.95 15.50 1.97
N LEU A 98 -13.85 15.05 3.20
CA LEU A 98 -14.01 15.83 4.43
C LEU A 98 -12.62 16.14 4.98
N ARG A 99 -12.44 17.36 5.50
CA ARG A 99 -11.22 17.78 6.18
C ARG A 99 -11.51 17.99 7.66
N LEU A 100 -10.63 17.48 8.50
CA LEU A 100 -10.65 17.68 9.94
C LEU A 100 -9.25 18.08 10.41
N GLN A 101 -9.16 19.15 11.18
CA GLN A 101 -7.90 19.59 11.81
C GLN A 101 -7.95 19.22 13.28
N VAL A 102 -6.96 18.46 13.75
CA VAL A 102 -6.86 18.04 15.17
C VAL A 102 -5.47 18.38 15.71
N GLY A 103 -5.45 19.01 16.87
CA GLY A 103 -4.25 19.41 17.61
C GLY A 103 -4.50 20.70 18.38
N ALA A 104 -4.22 20.69 19.68
CA ALA A 104 -4.27 21.90 20.52
C ALA A 104 -2.95 22.70 20.47
N ASP A 105 -1.83 22.02 20.18
CA ASP A 105 -0.49 22.59 20.05
C ASP A 105 0.07 22.31 18.65
N THR A 106 0.68 23.32 18.04
CA THR A 106 1.24 23.26 16.69
C THR A 106 2.31 22.17 16.51
N PRO A 107 2.37 21.48 15.36
CA PRO A 107 1.53 21.67 14.17
C PRO A 107 0.20 20.89 14.22
N GLU A 108 -0.88 21.56 13.83
CA GLU A 108 -2.20 20.93 13.61
C GLU A 108 -2.08 19.82 12.57
N THR A 109 -2.60 18.63 12.90
CA THR A 109 -2.64 17.51 11.95
C THR A 109 -3.91 17.59 11.13
N THR A 110 -3.77 17.59 9.80
CA THR A 110 -4.90 17.59 8.87
C THR A 110 -5.24 16.17 8.47
N TYR A 111 -6.45 15.73 8.83
CA TYR A 111 -7.05 14.45 8.49
C TYR A 111 -8.02 14.61 7.31
N LEU A 112 -8.01 13.65 6.40
CA LEU A 112 -8.86 13.60 5.21
C LEU A 112 -9.64 12.28 5.19
N LEU A 113 -10.96 12.39 5.04
CA LEU A 113 -11.88 11.26 4.99
C LEU A 113 -12.71 11.31 3.71
N LEU A 114 -13.13 10.16 3.18
CA LEU A 114 -14.19 10.17 2.16
C LEU A 114 -15.48 10.75 2.77
N ASN A 115 -16.23 11.54 2.00
CA ASN A 115 -17.55 12.03 2.42
C ASN A 115 -18.62 10.92 2.31
N ALA A 116 -18.39 9.83 3.05
CA ALA A 116 -19.29 8.71 3.23
C ALA A 116 -20.01 8.84 4.59
N PRO A 117 -21.09 8.05 4.84
CA PRO A 117 -21.76 8.04 6.13
C PRO A 117 -20.81 7.85 7.32
N GLU A 118 -19.81 6.98 7.19
CA GLU A 118 -18.81 6.73 8.23
C GLU A 118 -17.87 7.92 8.43
N GLY A 119 -17.45 8.60 7.35
CA GLY A 119 -16.61 9.78 7.44
C GLY A 119 -17.33 10.96 8.13
N ARG A 120 -18.61 11.17 7.81
CA ARG A 120 -19.44 12.19 8.49
C ARG A 120 -19.70 11.83 9.94
N ARG A 121 -19.82 10.55 10.27
CA ARG A 121 -19.97 10.08 11.66
C ARG A 121 -18.70 10.36 12.45
N ALA A 122 -17.54 10.00 11.92
CA ALA A 122 -16.25 10.26 12.55
C ALA A 122 -16.04 11.75 12.82
N LEU A 123 -16.40 12.61 11.87
CA LEU A 123 -16.33 14.07 12.05
C LEU A 123 -17.13 14.53 13.29
N ARG A 124 -18.38 14.08 13.43
CA ARG A 124 -19.23 14.44 14.58
C ARG A 124 -18.68 13.91 15.90
N GLU A 125 -18.21 12.66 15.92
CA GLU A 125 -17.66 12.07 17.14
C GLU A 125 -16.39 12.79 17.61
N VAL A 126 -15.55 13.28 16.68
CA VAL A 126 -14.40 14.12 17.04
C VAL A 126 -14.83 15.49 17.55
N GLU A 127 -15.80 16.14 16.87
CA GLU A 127 -16.35 17.43 17.30
C GLU A 127 -16.99 17.36 18.70
N GLN A 128 -17.53 16.20 19.07
CA GLN A 128 -18.14 15.93 20.37
C GLN A 128 -17.12 15.45 21.43
N GLY A 129 -15.86 15.22 21.05
CA GLY A 129 -14.83 14.67 21.94
C GLY A 129 -15.03 13.20 22.30
N GLU A 130 -15.91 12.49 21.59
CA GLU A 130 -16.18 11.05 21.78
C GLU A 130 -15.13 10.16 21.09
N LEU A 131 -14.40 10.74 20.12
CA LEU A 131 -13.38 10.07 19.34
C LEU A 131 -12.10 10.90 19.32
N GLU A 132 -11.05 10.37 19.94
CA GLU A 132 -9.70 10.92 19.81
C GLU A 132 -9.03 10.31 18.58
N LEU A 133 -8.61 11.17 17.64
CA LEU A 133 -7.76 10.73 16.55
C LEU A 133 -6.31 10.73 17.04
N GLU A 134 -5.65 9.58 16.98
CA GLU A 134 -4.25 9.49 17.35
C GLU A 134 -3.42 10.43 16.47
N THR A 135 -2.79 11.43 17.08
CA THR A 135 -1.78 12.31 16.44
C THR A 135 -0.48 11.55 16.18
N ARG A 136 -0.31 10.36 16.77
CA ARG A 136 0.90 9.54 16.73
C ARG A 136 0.60 8.12 16.25
N GLY A 137 0.38 8.00 14.95
CA GLY A 137 0.43 6.72 14.26
C GLY A 137 1.28 6.84 12.99
N ARG A 138 2.62 6.92 13.11
CA ARG A 138 3.51 6.58 11.99
C ARG A 138 4.09 5.19 12.24
N PRO A 139 4.26 4.34 11.22
CA PRO A 139 3.45 4.15 10.03
C PRO A 139 3.02 2.67 9.92
N LEU A 140 2.06 2.35 9.04
CA LEU A 140 2.25 1.17 8.20
C LEU A 140 2.50 1.68 6.78
N PRO A 141 3.76 1.79 6.35
CA PRO A 141 4.08 1.93 4.95
C PRO A 141 4.01 0.51 4.36
N GLU A 142 2.82 0.07 3.98
CA GLU A 142 2.66 -1.06 3.06
C GLU A 142 1.65 -0.70 1.96
N SER A 143 1.89 0.44 1.32
CA SER A 143 1.21 0.85 0.08
C SER A 143 2.19 1.31 -0.98
N GLN A 144 3.46 0.86 -0.94
CA GLN A 144 4.20 0.76 -2.19
C GLN A 144 3.65 -0.44 -2.93
N LEU A 145 2.88 -0.16 -3.98
CA LEU A 145 2.72 -0.99 -5.17
C LEU A 145 3.07 -2.45 -4.92
N GLU A 146 2.07 -3.26 -4.57
CA GLU A 146 2.09 -4.67 -4.93
C GLU A 146 2.08 -4.73 -6.47
N ALA A 147 3.20 -4.35 -7.09
CA ALA A 147 3.67 -5.03 -8.26
C ALA A 147 3.77 -6.49 -7.83
N GLU A 148 3.03 -7.34 -8.52
CA GLU A 148 2.96 -8.77 -8.31
C GLU A 148 4.34 -9.40 -8.43
N ARG A 149 5.09 -9.39 -7.33
CA ARG A 149 6.14 -10.34 -7.02
C ARG A 149 6.04 -10.72 -5.54
N PRO A 150 6.23 -11.99 -5.21
CA PRO A 150 6.22 -12.51 -3.84
C PRO A 150 7.29 -11.77 -3.02
N ASN A 151 6.86 -10.80 -2.23
CA ASN A 151 7.76 -10.07 -1.36
C ASN A 151 8.36 -11.05 -0.34
N ILE A 152 9.68 -11.25 -0.38
CA ILE A 152 10.44 -12.15 0.49
C ILE A 152 10.14 -11.91 1.98
N TYR A 153 9.83 -10.67 2.35
CA TYR A 153 9.44 -10.29 3.71
C TYR A 153 8.11 -10.93 4.12
N ARG A 154 7.12 -11.00 3.22
CA ARG A 154 5.85 -11.70 3.49
C ARG A 154 6.02 -13.21 3.59
N LEU A 155 6.83 -13.79 2.71
CA LEU A 155 7.15 -15.22 2.79
C LEU A 155 7.82 -15.54 4.14
N TYR A 156 8.69 -14.65 4.62
CA TYR A 156 9.30 -14.75 5.92
C TYR A 156 8.29 -14.70 7.06
N GLU A 157 7.42 -13.69 7.11
CA GLU A 157 6.44 -13.55 8.19
C GLU A 157 5.43 -14.69 8.25
N GLN A 158 4.99 -15.18 7.09
CA GLN A 158 3.99 -16.26 7.00
C GLN A 158 4.55 -17.62 7.46
N ASN A 159 5.85 -17.88 7.22
CA ASN A 159 6.44 -19.20 7.46
C ASN A 159 7.32 -19.27 8.72
N ILE A 160 7.92 -18.14 9.13
CA ILE A 160 8.88 -18.07 10.23
C ILE A 160 8.32 -17.27 11.40
N GLY A 161 7.89 -16.03 11.17
CA GLY A 161 7.37 -15.13 12.21
C GLY A 161 7.90 -13.71 12.10
N LEU A 162 7.84 -12.95 13.20
CA LEU A 162 8.13 -11.51 13.22
C LEU A 162 9.51 -11.15 12.64
N LEU A 163 9.53 -10.13 11.78
CA LEU A 163 10.75 -9.56 11.20
C LEU A 163 11.55 -8.78 12.25
N GLN A 164 12.73 -9.28 12.60
CA GLN A 164 13.69 -8.57 13.44
C GLN A 164 14.65 -7.73 12.57
N PRO A 165 15.14 -6.57 13.03
CA PRO A 165 16.02 -5.70 12.21
C PRO A 165 17.22 -6.43 11.57
N LEU A 166 17.81 -7.39 12.28
CA LEU A 166 18.94 -8.18 11.79
C LEU A 166 18.60 -9.05 10.56
N ILE A 167 17.36 -9.51 10.45
CA ILE A 167 16.94 -10.36 9.32
C ILE A 167 16.60 -9.53 8.09
N VAL A 168 16.19 -8.27 8.27
CA VAL A 168 15.77 -7.40 7.18
C VAL A 168 16.88 -7.20 6.15
N ASP A 169 18.12 -7.00 6.62
CA ASP A 169 19.28 -6.81 5.73
C ASP A 169 19.65 -8.10 5.00
N GLN A 170 19.50 -9.27 5.63
CA GLN A 170 19.76 -10.57 5.00
C GLN A 170 18.72 -10.89 3.92
N LEU A 171 17.45 -10.61 4.19
CA LEU A 171 16.37 -10.76 3.21
C LEU A 171 16.54 -9.79 2.02
N ARG A 172 16.99 -8.55 2.30
CA ARG A 172 17.30 -7.57 1.25
C ARG A 172 18.44 -8.05 0.35
N GLN A 173 19.48 -8.62 0.93
CA GLN A 173 20.61 -9.17 0.20
C GLN A 173 20.19 -10.36 -0.67
N ALA A 174 19.39 -11.28 -0.11
CA ALA A 174 18.89 -12.43 -0.85
C ALA A 174 17.95 -12.05 -2.02
N GLU A 175 17.16 -10.99 -1.88
CA GLU A 175 16.34 -10.45 -2.97
C GLU A 175 17.18 -9.92 -4.15
N GLN A 176 18.41 -9.46 -3.88
CA GLN A 176 19.35 -9.00 -4.91
C GLN A 176 20.12 -10.15 -5.55
N ASP A 177 20.48 -11.16 -4.76
CA ASP A 177 21.36 -12.25 -5.17
C ASP A 177 20.63 -13.40 -5.88
N PHE A 178 19.32 -13.57 -5.64
CA PHE A 178 18.56 -14.72 -6.13
C PHE A 178 17.27 -14.34 -6.89
N PRO A 179 16.90 -15.12 -7.92
CA PRO A 179 15.62 -14.95 -8.60
C PRO A 179 14.41 -15.18 -7.66
N PRO A 180 13.30 -14.44 -7.83
CA PRO A 180 12.09 -14.58 -6.99
C PRO A 180 11.52 -15.98 -6.95
N GLU A 181 11.58 -16.72 -8.07
CA GLU A 181 11.05 -18.09 -8.16
C GLU A 181 11.83 -19.07 -7.28
N TRP A 182 13.13 -18.82 -7.10
CA TRP A 182 13.97 -19.60 -6.20
C TRP A 182 13.61 -19.28 -4.75
N ILE A 183 13.44 -18.00 -4.43
CA ILE A 183 13.04 -17.57 -3.10
C ILE A 183 11.72 -18.25 -2.69
N GLU A 184 10.67 -18.17 -3.51
CA GLU A 184 9.39 -18.84 -3.22
C GLU A 184 9.54 -20.34 -2.97
N GLN A 185 10.29 -21.02 -3.84
CA GLN A 185 10.41 -22.47 -3.74
C GLN A 185 11.23 -22.90 -2.52
N ALA A 186 12.26 -22.13 -2.16
CA ALA A 186 13.04 -22.38 -0.94
C ALA A 186 12.17 -22.23 0.32
N PHE A 187 11.31 -21.20 0.36
CA PHE A 187 10.32 -21.03 1.44
C PHE A 187 9.31 -22.19 1.49
N ARG A 188 8.83 -22.66 0.34
CA ARG A 188 7.92 -23.82 0.26
C ARG A 188 8.57 -25.09 0.81
N ILE A 189 9.80 -25.39 0.40
CA ILE A 189 10.55 -26.57 0.89
C ILE A 189 10.78 -26.48 2.41
N ALA A 190 11.08 -25.29 2.92
CA ALA A 190 11.24 -25.09 4.36
C ALA A 190 9.92 -25.34 5.12
N ALA A 191 8.79 -24.85 4.60
CA ALA A 191 7.47 -25.07 5.17
C ALA A 191 7.05 -26.56 5.15
N GLU A 192 7.27 -27.26 4.03
CA GLU A 192 7.02 -28.70 3.88
C GLU A 192 7.82 -29.53 4.89
N ARG A 193 9.05 -29.10 5.17
CA ARG A 193 9.93 -29.72 6.17
C ARG A 193 9.71 -29.19 7.59
N ASN A 194 8.72 -28.30 7.77
CA ASN A 194 8.40 -27.61 9.02
C ASN A 194 9.60 -26.92 9.68
N VAL A 195 10.54 -26.43 8.87
CA VAL A 195 11.72 -25.69 9.32
C VAL A 195 11.43 -24.20 9.27
N ARG A 196 11.45 -23.54 10.42
CA ARG A 196 11.06 -22.13 10.59
C ARG A 196 12.23 -21.24 10.94
N HIS A 197 13.33 -21.34 10.20
CA HIS A 197 14.47 -20.43 10.38
C HIS A 197 15.16 -20.08 9.07
N TRP A 198 15.56 -18.81 8.93
CA TRP A 198 16.14 -18.25 7.70
C TRP A 198 17.35 -19.01 7.17
N ARG A 199 18.27 -19.39 8.06
CA ARG A 199 19.52 -20.09 7.68
C ARG A 199 19.29 -21.35 6.84
N TYR A 200 18.13 -22.00 6.97
CA TYR A 200 17.79 -23.16 6.17
C TYR A 200 17.48 -22.79 4.73
N ILE A 201 16.70 -21.71 4.57
CA ILE A 201 16.24 -21.18 3.29
C ILE A 201 17.43 -20.60 2.53
N GLU A 202 18.28 -19.85 3.22
CA GLU A 202 19.55 -19.32 2.69
C GLU A 202 20.46 -20.45 2.19
N ALA A 203 20.61 -21.54 2.94
CA ALA A 203 21.41 -22.69 2.51
C ALA A 203 20.86 -23.38 1.25
N ILE A 204 19.53 -23.40 1.06
CA ILE A 204 18.90 -23.92 -0.17
C ILE A 204 19.26 -23.01 -1.36
N LEU A 205 19.13 -21.69 -1.18
CA LEU A 205 19.41 -20.70 -2.22
C LEU A 205 20.88 -20.70 -2.64
N GLU A 206 21.80 -20.71 -1.67
CA GLU A 206 23.25 -20.79 -1.94
C GLU A 206 23.64 -22.07 -2.64
N ARG A 207 23.00 -23.19 -2.29
CA ARG A 207 23.23 -24.47 -2.95
C ARG A 207 22.79 -24.43 -4.40
N TRP A 208 21.62 -23.85 -4.70
CA TRP A 208 21.15 -23.67 -6.07
C TRP A 208 22.03 -22.72 -6.88
N ALA A 209 22.60 -21.68 -6.25
CA ALA A 209 23.55 -20.78 -6.90
C ALA A 209 24.90 -21.46 -7.22
N ARG A 210 25.35 -22.40 -6.38
CA ARG A 210 26.63 -23.12 -6.59
C ARG A 210 26.53 -24.31 -7.54
N GLU A 211 25.46 -25.09 -7.45
CA GLU A 211 25.31 -26.35 -8.19
C GLU A 211 24.53 -26.19 -9.51
N GLY A 212 23.88 -25.05 -9.73
CA GLY A 212 22.85 -24.88 -10.76
C GLY A 212 21.58 -25.65 -10.38
N ARG A 213 20.39 -25.09 -10.68
CA ARG A 213 19.11 -25.71 -10.31
C ARG A 213 18.94 -27.06 -11.03
N SER A 214 19.31 -28.14 -10.36
CA SER A 214 19.00 -29.50 -10.79
C SER A 214 17.51 -29.71 -10.58
N GLU A 215 16.71 -29.60 -11.64
CA GLU A 215 15.34 -30.11 -11.64
C GLU A 215 15.38 -31.61 -11.38
N ARG A 216 15.07 -32.00 -10.14
CA ARG A 216 14.43 -33.29 -9.89
C ARG A 216 13.00 -32.99 -9.50
N GLN A 217 12.11 -33.23 -10.47
CA GLN A 217 10.72 -33.62 -10.19
C GLN A 217 10.72 -34.78 -9.19
N ASP A 218 9.72 -34.77 -8.30
CA ASP A 218 9.06 -35.91 -7.65
C ASP A 218 8.40 -35.39 -6.36
N GLY A 219 7.12 -35.54 -6.05
CA GLY A 219 6.01 -36.20 -6.71
C GLY A 219 4.80 -36.09 -5.76
N SER A 220 3.63 -35.72 -6.28
CA SER A 220 2.37 -35.84 -5.54
C SER A 220 2.00 -37.33 -5.43
N PRO A 221 1.63 -37.86 -4.26
CA PRO A 221 0.91 -39.12 -4.21
C PRO A 221 -0.56 -38.86 -4.55
N SER A 222 -1.12 -39.82 -5.29
CA SER A 222 -2.53 -39.92 -5.70
C SER A 222 -3.50 -40.06 -4.53
#